data_AF-A0A1V5TD36-F1
#
_entry.id   AF-A0A1V5TD36-F1
#
_cell.length_a   1.000
_cell.length_b   1.000
_cell.length_c   1.000
_cell.angle_alpha   90.00
_cell.angle_beta   90.00
_cell.angle_gamma   90.00
#
_symmetry.space_group_name_H-M   'P 1'
#
loop_
_entity.id
_entity.type
_entity.pdbx_description
1 polymer ?
#
loop_
_entity_poly.entity_id
_entity_poly.type
_entity_poly.pdbx_seq_one_letter_code
_entity_poly.pdbx_strand_id
1 'polypeptide(L)'
;MSFRKTDGYLYISTGDGGSGGDPQNNAQNINVFLGKILRIDVDGGTPYAIPPTNPFYDSTNTSIKKEIYAWGLRNPWRNSFDPVTDWFWCADVGQYEWEEINLIENGKNYGWRCYEGNHPYNTSGCNYPDYTYPIFEYSHGDGCSITGGYVYRGNKVPELYGKYIYGDYCSKKVWALEYDGINPPTNQLLVTAPNMITSFGVDENNEIYITSSNGIIYKFTPTVNCYNIDIKAGWNLVSVPLINNDMSSVNIFPNSSSQIFAYSDGYYVADSLINGIGYWVNYSDNQTIQICGTEISSSISVSSGWNLIGPFNHPVPVQNISSVPPNIIVSSFFEYNESYEIADTLNPGKGYWVKTSANGTIQFNQNAE
;
A
#
# COMPACT_ATOMS: atom_id res chain seq x y z
N MET A 1 -21.14 -3.02 4.93
CA MET A 1 -21.50 -4.37 4.48
C MET A 1 -20.63 -4.72 3.30
N SER A 2 -20.22 -5.98 3.19
CA SER A 2 -19.28 -6.45 2.16
C SER A 2 -19.57 -7.91 1.80
N PHE A 3 -19.51 -8.27 0.52
CA PHE A 3 -19.47 -9.66 0.11
C PHE A 3 -18.02 -10.15 0.11
N ARG A 4 -17.78 -11.38 0.58
CA ARG A 4 -16.48 -12.02 0.45
C ARG A 4 -16.47 -12.90 -0.78
N LYS A 5 -15.52 -12.67 -1.69
CA LYS A 5 -15.47 -13.36 -2.99
C LYS A 5 -15.25 -14.88 -2.86
N THR A 6 -14.53 -15.32 -1.83
CA THR A 6 -14.12 -16.72 -1.67
C THR A 6 -15.24 -17.62 -1.16
N ASP A 7 -16.18 -17.08 -0.37
CA ASP A 7 -17.33 -17.85 0.16
C ASP A 7 -18.70 -17.38 -0.36
N GLY A 8 -18.79 -16.19 -0.95
CA GLY A 8 -20.03 -15.64 -1.50
C GLY A 8 -20.99 -15.06 -0.45
N TYR A 9 -20.62 -15.06 0.83
CA TYR A 9 -21.51 -14.62 1.91
C TYR A 9 -21.51 -13.10 2.08
N LEU A 10 -22.63 -12.59 2.62
CA LEU A 10 -22.79 -11.18 2.98
C LEU A 10 -22.36 -10.96 4.43
N TYR A 11 -21.42 -10.03 4.62
CA TYR A 11 -20.95 -9.59 5.92
C TYR A 11 -21.53 -8.21 6.26
N ILE A 12 -22.06 -8.07 7.48
CA ILE A 12 -22.81 -6.89 7.92
C ILE A 12 -22.21 -6.39 9.24
N SER A 13 -21.74 -5.15 9.25
CA SER A 13 -21.27 -4.50 10.47
C SER A 13 -22.40 -3.77 11.17
N THR A 14 -22.45 -3.87 12.49
CA THR A 14 -23.42 -3.20 13.35
C THR A 14 -22.72 -2.59 14.56
N GLY A 15 -23.02 -1.32 14.84
CA GLY A 15 -22.58 -0.68 16.09
C GLY A 15 -23.32 -1.21 17.31
N ASP A 16 -22.82 -0.90 18.50
CA ASP A 16 -23.34 -1.31 19.81
C ASP A 16 -24.70 -0.67 20.17
N GLY A 17 -25.15 0.33 19.41
CA GLY A 17 -26.39 1.07 19.63
C GLY A 17 -26.21 2.50 20.12
N GLY A 18 -24.96 2.98 20.29
CA GLY A 18 -24.61 4.40 20.39
C GLY A 18 -24.72 5.03 21.78
N SER A 19 -25.12 4.27 22.81
CA SER A 19 -25.03 4.75 24.19
C SER A 19 -23.59 4.68 24.67
N GLY A 20 -23.06 5.79 25.20
CA GLY A 20 -21.67 5.85 25.64
C GLY A 20 -21.31 4.75 26.63
N GLY A 21 -20.26 3.99 26.32
CA GLY A 21 -19.77 2.88 27.15
C GLY A 21 -20.64 1.62 27.14
N ASP A 22 -21.54 1.46 26.15
CA ASP A 22 -22.41 0.29 25.95
C ASP A 22 -23.07 -0.21 27.25
N PRO A 23 -23.89 0.59 27.95
CA PRO A 23 -24.47 0.21 29.24
C PRO A 23 -25.33 -1.06 29.17
N GLN A 24 -25.93 -1.37 28.01
CA GLN A 24 -26.71 -2.59 27.79
C GLN A 24 -25.84 -3.83 27.55
N ASN A 25 -24.52 -3.67 27.44
CA ASN A 25 -23.55 -4.73 27.15
C ASN A 25 -23.85 -5.44 25.82
N ASN A 26 -24.38 -4.69 24.85
CA ASN A 26 -24.78 -5.21 23.54
C ASN A 26 -23.61 -5.84 22.80
N ALA A 27 -22.44 -5.22 22.83
CA ALA A 27 -21.26 -5.68 22.09
C ALA A 27 -20.79 -7.07 22.56
N GLN A 28 -20.88 -7.34 23.86
CA GLN A 28 -20.57 -8.64 24.46
C GLN A 28 -21.76 -9.62 24.46
N ASN A 29 -23.00 -9.13 24.39
CA ASN A 29 -24.19 -9.96 24.39
C ASN A 29 -24.39 -10.64 23.02
N ILE A 30 -24.23 -11.96 22.97
CA ILE A 30 -24.42 -12.77 21.75
C ILE A 30 -25.88 -13.11 21.44
N ASN A 31 -26.83 -12.61 22.24
CA ASN A 31 -28.27 -12.76 21.99
C ASN A 31 -28.87 -11.57 21.21
N VAL A 32 -28.06 -10.57 20.86
CA VAL A 32 -28.47 -9.38 20.09
C VAL A 32 -27.55 -9.14 18.91
N PHE A 33 -28.03 -8.36 17.93
CA PHE A 33 -27.32 -8.08 16.68
C PHE A 33 -26.41 -6.85 16.72
N LEU A 34 -26.28 -6.17 17.86
CA LEU A 34 -25.55 -4.90 18.00
C LEU A 34 -24.11 -5.16 18.46
N GLY A 35 -23.15 -4.37 17.94
CA GLY A 35 -21.71 -4.50 18.21
C GLY A 35 -21.13 -5.78 17.62
N LYS A 36 -21.50 -6.10 16.37
CA LYS A 36 -21.20 -7.37 15.69
C LYS A 36 -20.69 -7.15 14.27
N ILE A 37 -19.97 -8.16 13.79
CA ILE A 37 -20.00 -8.53 12.38
C ILE A 37 -20.95 -9.74 12.26
N LEU A 38 -21.98 -9.61 11.44
CA LEU A 38 -22.87 -10.69 11.07
C LEU A 38 -22.44 -11.28 9.72
N ARG A 39 -22.71 -12.56 9.48
CA ARG A 39 -22.49 -13.25 8.21
C ARG A 39 -23.69 -14.13 7.87
N ILE A 40 -24.26 -13.90 6.70
CA ILE A 40 -25.43 -14.62 6.18
C ILE A 40 -25.20 -15.12 4.75
N ASP A 41 -25.91 -16.18 4.39
CA ASP A 41 -25.98 -16.69 3.03
C ASP A 41 -27.27 -16.18 2.38
N VAL A 42 -27.15 -15.22 1.46
CA VAL A 42 -28.31 -14.61 0.78
C VAL A 42 -28.90 -15.51 -0.31
N ASP A 43 -28.17 -16.54 -0.76
CA ASP A 43 -28.60 -17.47 -1.79
C ASP A 43 -29.20 -18.76 -1.19
N GLY A 44 -28.96 -19.02 0.11
CA GLY A 44 -29.35 -20.25 0.80
C GLY A 44 -30.82 -20.35 1.22
N GLY A 45 -31.67 -19.36 0.95
CA GLY A 45 -33.10 -19.44 1.27
C GLY A 45 -33.83 -18.10 1.33
N THR A 46 -35.07 -18.09 1.82
CA THR A 46 -35.89 -16.87 1.98
C THR A 46 -36.12 -16.57 3.47
N PRO A 47 -35.66 -15.42 4.01
CA PRO A 47 -34.90 -14.36 3.34
C PRO A 47 -33.39 -14.63 3.19
N TYR A 48 -32.83 -15.60 3.93
CA TYR A 48 -31.42 -16.00 3.90
C TYR A 48 -31.23 -17.32 4.66
N ALA A 49 -30.06 -17.95 4.57
CA ALA A 49 -29.62 -19.05 5.42
C ALA A 49 -28.44 -18.64 6.33
N ILE A 50 -28.17 -19.46 7.35
CA ILE A 50 -27.00 -19.33 8.20
C ILE A 50 -25.87 -20.18 7.63
N PRO A 51 -24.70 -19.60 7.31
CA PRO A 51 -23.53 -20.38 6.92
C PRO A 51 -23.17 -21.44 7.96
N PRO A 52 -22.93 -22.71 7.56
CA PRO A 52 -22.61 -23.79 8.49
C PRO A 52 -21.31 -23.56 9.27
N THR A 53 -20.45 -22.69 8.75
CA THR A 53 -19.18 -22.30 9.38
C THR A 53 -19.32 -21.15 10.38
N ASN A 54 -20.53 -20.63 10.64
CA ASN A 54 -20.71 -19.61 11.68
C ASN A 54 -20.42 -20.22 13.07
N PRO A 55 -19.85 -19.45 14.00
CA PRO A 55 -19.35 -19.94 15.28
C PRO A 55 -20.46 -20.49 16.17
N PHE A 56 -21.70 -20.04 15.97
CA PHE A 56 -22.87 -20.47 16.74
C PHE A 56 -23.86 -21.29 15.93
N TYR A 57 -23.48 -21.81 14.76
CA TYR A 57 -24.36 -22.56 13.88
C TYR A 57 -25.06 -23.73 14.60
N ASP A 58 -24.30 -24.54 15.33
CA ASP A 58 -24.80 -25.74 16.04
C ASP A 58 -25.40 -25.42 17.42
N SER A 59 -25.47 -24.15 17.82
CA SER A 59 -26.08 -23.78 19.11
C SER A 59 -27.54 -24.24 19.17
N THR A 60 -27.89 -24.97 20.22
CA THR A 60 -29.27 -25.34 20.55
C THR A 60 -29.99 -24.27 21.35
N ASN A 61 -29.26 -23.26 21.87
CA ASN A 61 -29.83 -22.12 22.58
C ASN A 61 -30.42 -21.13 21.57
N THR A 62 -31.76 -21.04 21.55
CA THR A 62 -32.53 -20.22 20.61
C THR A 62 -32.38 -18.71 20.81
N SER A 63 -31.84 -18.27 21.95
CA SER A 63 -31.55 -16.86 22.20
C SER A 63 -30.31 -16.37 21.44
N ILE A 64 -29.35 -17.26 21.19
CA ILE A 64 -28.09 -16.91 20.52
C ILE A 64 -28.36 -16.60 19.06
N LYS A 65 -27.82 -15.48 18.58
CA LYS A 65 -27.93 -15.08 17.18
C LYS A 65 -26.88 -15.80 16.35
N LYS A 66 -27.33 -16.75 15.53
CA LYS A 66 -26.46 -17.61 14.71
C LYS A 66 -25.82 -16.87 13.54
N GLU A 67 -26.32 -15.69 13.21
CA GLU A 67 -25.77 -14.77 12.22
C GLU A 67 -24.41 -14.18 12.66
N ILE A 68 -24.10 -14.17 13.96
CA ILE A 68 -22.87 -13.55 14.46
C ILE A 68 -21.64 -14.28 13.90
N TYR A 69 -20.78 -13.54 13.21
CA TYR A 69 -19.45 -13.97 12.75
C TYR A 69 -18.37 -13.56 13.75
N ALA A 70 -18.44 -12.33 14.24
CA ALA A 70 -17.57 -11.78 15.28
C ALA A 70 -18.33 -10.77 16.14
N TRP A 71 -17.85 -10.49 17.36
CA TRP A 71 -18.50 -9.58 18.29
C TRP A 71 -17.50 -8.77 19.12
N GLY A 72 -18.00 -7.91 20.01
CA GLY A 72 -17.15 -7.06 20.84
C GLY A 72 -16.64 -5.84 20.09
N LEU A 73 -17.42 -5.31 19.15
CA LEU A 73 -17.09 -4.11 18.38
C LEU A 73 -17.98 -2.95 18.84
N ARG A 74 -17.48 -1.72 18.72
CA ARG A 74 -18.21 -0.51 19.13
C ARG A 74 -19.04 0.08 18.00
N ASN A 75 -18.37 0.59 16.99
CA ASN A 75 -18.92 1.25 15.82
C ASN A 75 -18.07 0.93 14.57
N PRO A 76 -18.10 -0.33 14.10
CA PRO A 76 -17.36 -0.79 12.92
C PRO A 76 -17.87 -0.06 11.66
N TRP A 77 -17.18 1.02 11.29
CA TRP A 77 -17.65 2.00 10.30
C TRP A 77 -17.44 1.49 8.87
N ARG A 78 -16.19 1.35 8.44
CA ARG A 78 -15.82 0.81 7.13
C ARG A 78 -15.04 -0.47 7.30
N ASN A 79 -15.45 -1.46 6.52
CA ASN A 79 -14.81 -2.76 6.45
C ASN A 79 -14.74 -3.24 5.00
N SER A 80 -13.71 -4.01 4.69
CA SER A 80 -13.44 -4.49 3.34
C SER A 80 -12.60 -5.76 3.37
N PHE A 81 -12.85 -6.64 2.42
CA PHE A 81 -11.96 -7.76 2.13
C PHE A 81 -10.88 -7.31 1.16
N ASP A 82 -9.63 -7.64 1.45
CA ASP A 82 -8.57 -7.55 0.46
C ASP A 82 -8.68 -8.74 -0.51
N PRO A 83 -8.89 -8.53 -1.82
CA PRO A 83 -9.07 -9.62 -2.78
C PRO A 83 -7.83 -10.50 -3.00
N VAL A 84 -6.65 -10.07 -2.52
CA VAL A 84 -5.39 -10.82 -2.68
C VAL A 84 -5.10 -11.69 -1.45
N THR A 85 -5.12 -11.11 -0.24
CA THR A 85 -4.83 -11.85 1.00
C THR A 85 -6.07 -12.50 1.63
N ASP A 86 -7.27 -12.09 1.21
CA ASP A 86 -8.57 -12.45 1.79
C ASP A 86 -8.72 -12.03 3.26
N TRP A 87 -7.87 -11.11 3.74
CA TRP A 87 -7.98 -10.48 5.04
C TRP A 87 -9.18 -9.55 5.11
N PHE A 88 -9.90 -9.61 6.23
CA PHE A 88 -11.06 -8.76 6.48
C PHE A 88 -10.68 -7.56 7.34
N TRP A 89 -10.42 -6.43 6.71
CA TRP A 89 -10.06 -5.20 7.37
C TRP A 89 -11.31 -4.50 7.90
N CYS A 90 -11.25 -3.99 9.13
CA CYS A 90 -12.33 -3.20 9.71
C CYS A 90 -11.76 -2.07 10.56
N ALA A 91 -12.21 -0.85 10.29
CA ALA A 91 -11.99 0.28 11.19
C ALA A 91 -13.16 0.40 12.17
N ASP A 92 -12.85 0.44 13.45
CA ASP A 92 -13.82 0.56 14.54
C ASP A 92 -13.63 1.90 15.27
N VAL A 93 -14.69 2.70 15.31
CA VAL A 93 -14.63 4.05 15.90
C VAL A 93 -14.65 3.96 17.41
N GLY A 94 -13.68 4.62 18.04
CA GLY A 94 -13.52 4.73 19.49
C GLY A 94 -14.63 5.49 20.22
N GLN A 95 -14.70 5.34 21.54
CA GLN A 95 -15.63 6.07 22.38
C GLN A 95 -15.08 7.44 22.79
N TYR A 96 -13.86 7.49 23.32
CA TYR A 96 -13.25 8.69 23.90
C TYR A 96 -11.77 8.86 23.60
N GLU A 97 -11.00 7.79 23.48
CA GLU A 97 -9.53 7.89 23.53
C GLU A 97 -8.83 7.20 22.36
N TRP A 98 -9.38 6.10 21.81
CA TRP A 98 -8.64 5.25 20.87
C TRP A 98 -9.47 4.84 19.67
N GLU A 99 -8.89 5.06 18.49
CA GLU A 99 -9.42 4.59 17.21
C GLU A 99 -8.71 3.29 16.80
N GLU A 100 -9.42 2.37 16.15
CA GLU A 100 -8.92 1.01 15.93
C GLU A 100 -8.96 0.54 14.47
N ILE A 101 -7.96 -0.25 14.08
CA ILE A 101 -7.98 -1.10 12.89
C ILE A 101 -7.82 -2.56 13.32
N ASN A 102 -8.83 -3.35 12.96
CA ASN A 102 -8.95 -4.76 13.28
C ASN A 102 -8.86 -5.63 12.02
N LEU A 103 -8.23 -6.80 12.13
CA LEU A 103 -8.42 -7.91 11.20
C LEU A 103 -9.51 -8.84 11.75
N ILE A 104 -10.67 -8.84 11.09
CA ILE A 104 -11.86 -9.55 11.56
C ILE A 104 -11.77 -11.05 11.23
N GLU A 105 -11.82 -11.88 12.26
CA GLU A 105 -11.80 -13.32 12.16
C GLU A 105 -13.05 -13.98 12.74
N ASN A 106 -13.34 -15.18 12.24
CA ASN A 106 -14.52 -15.95 12.64
C ASN A 106 -14.43 -16.37 14.11
N GLY A 107 -15.47 -16.10 14.89
CA GLY A 107 -15.58 -16.53 16.28
C GLY A 107 -14.74 -15.71 17.28
N LYS A 108 -14.21 -14.54 16.87
CA LYS A 108 -13.42 -13.67 17.74
C LYS A 108 -14.26 -12.60 18.45
N ASN A 109 -13.76 -12.21 19.63
CA ASN A 109 -14.30 -11.15 20.48
C ASN A 109 -13.30 -9.99 20.52
N TYR A 110 -13.67 -8.83 19.97
CA TYR A 110 -12.82 -7.64 19.85
C TYR A 110 -12.82 -6.74 21.10
N GLY A 111 -13.44 -7.19 22.18
CA GLY A 111 -13.20 -6.63 23.51
C GLY A 111 -14.12 -5.49 23.92
N TRP A 112 -14.68 -4.68 23.02
CA TRP A 112 -15.63 -3.64 23.42
C TRP A 112 -16.84 -4.24 24.16
N ARG A 113 -17.24 -3.76 25.33
CA ARG A 113 -16.83 -2.53 26.05
C ARG A 113 -15.73 -2.68 27.10
N CYS A 114 -15.14 -3.85 27.23
CA CYS A 114 -14.11 -4.13 28.21
C CYS A 114 -12.83 -3.36 27.90
N TYR A 115 -12.51 -3.24 26.62
CA TYR A 115 -11.35 -2.55 26.08
C TYR A 115 -11.76 -1.55 25.00
N GLU A 116 -11.03 -0.45 24.92
CA GLU A 116 -11.04 0.53 23.83
C GLU A 116 -9.60 0.61 23.30
N GLY A 117 -9.39 0.16 22.08
CA GLY A 117 -8.07 -0.29 21.63
C GLY A 117 -7.60 -1.50 22.42
N ASN A 118 -6.33 -1.50 22.79
CA ASN A 118 -5.76 -2.46 23.76
C ASN A 118 -5.86 -1.97 25.22
N HIS A 119 -6.57 -0.87 25.47
CA HIS A 119 -6.62 -0.21 26.77
C HIS A 119 -7.88 -0.58 27.55
N PRO A 120 -7.76 -0.88 28.87
CA PRO A 120 -8.93 -1.13 29.69
C PRO A 120 -9.90 0.07 29.70
N TYR A 121 -11.18 -0.18 29.42
CA TYR A 121 -12.24 0.82 29.46
C TYR A 121 -13.19 0.58 30.64
N ASN A 122 -14.02 -0.47 30.57
CA ASN A 122 -14.89 -0.90 31.66
C ASN A 122 -14.84 -2.42 31.80
N THR A 123 -13.89 -2.88 32.62
CA THR A 123 -13.63 -4.31 32.83
C THR A 123 -14.61 -4.99 33.79
N SER A 124 -15.61 -4.26 34.31
CA SER A 124 -16.61 -4.83 35.21
C SER A 124 -17.49 -5.85 34.47
N GLY A 125 -17.43 -7.12 34.90
CA GLY A 125 -18.15 -8.23 34.28
C GLY A 125 -17.47 -8.82 33.03
N CYS A 126 -16.24 -8.41 32.75
CA CYS A 126 -15.44 -8.90 31.61
C CYS A 126 -14.71 -10.19 31.99
N ASN A 127 -15.38 -11.32 31.78
CA ASN A 127 -14.88 -12.65 32.13
C ASN A 127 -14.52 -13.51 30.90
N TYR A 128 -14.40 -12.89 29.72
CA TYR A 128 -14.04 -13.64 28.51
C TYR A 128 -12.54 -13.96 28.55
N PRO A 129 -12.13 -15.22 28.26
CA PRO A 129 -10.74 -15.64 28.47
C PRO A 129 -9.77 -14.94 27.51
N ASP A 130 -10.19 -14.72 26.27
CA ASP A 130 -9.30 -14.26 25.19
C ASP A 130 -9.96 -13.15 24.36
N TYR A 131 -9.57 -11.90 24.59
CA TYR A 131 -9.92 -10.78 23.73
C TYR A 131 -8.94 -10.68 22.56
N THR A 132 -9.43 -10.27 21.40
CA THR A 132 -8.63 -10.00 20.20
C THR A 132 -8.42 -8.50 20.11
N TYR A 133 -7.17 -8.06 20.19
CA TYR A 133 -6.81 -6.65 20.10
C TYR A 133 -6.64 -6.19 18.66
N PRO A 134 -6.79 -4.88 18.40
CA PRO A 134 -6.52 -4.32 17.08
C PRO A 134 -5.07 -4.53 16.68
N ILE A 135 -4.84 -4.65 15.37
CA ILE A 135 -3.48 -4.71 14.83
C ILE A 135 -2.84 -3.32 14.84
N PHE A 136 -3.65 -2.27 14.84
CA PHE A 136 -3.21 -0.89 14.92
C PHE A 136 -4.25 -0.01 15.61
N GLU A 137 -3.79 0.93 16.41
CA GLU A 137 -4.62 1.93 17.08
C GLU A 137 -3.91 3.29 17.09
N TYR A 138 -4.68 4.36 17.27
CA TYR A 138 -4.12 5.68 17.52
C TYR A 138 -5.01 6.48 18.46
N SER A 139 -4.38 7.40 19.20
CA SER A 139 -5.08 8.20 20.21
C SER A 139 -5.93 9.30 19.58
N HIS A 140 -6.91 9.80 20.32
CA HIS A 140 -7.69 10.97 19.93
C HIS A 140 -6.88 12.28 19.87
N GLY A 141 -5.59 12.25 20.24
CA GLY A 141 -4.65 13.33 19.93
C GLY A 141 -4.31 13.44 18.43
N ASP A 142 -4.44 12.35 17.68
CA ASP A 142 -4.06 12.28 16.26
C ASP A 142 -5.26 12.33 15.29
N GLY A 143 -6.45 11.95 15.76
CA GLY A 143 -7.73 11.95 15.05
C GLY A 143 -8.92 11.85 16.02
N CYS A 144 -10.16 11.67 15.56
CA CYS A 144 -11.30 11.51 16.49
C CYS A 144 -12.49 10.73 15.93
N SER A 145 -12.35 10.21 14.70
CA SER A 145 -13.32 9.29 14.12
C SER A 145 -12.68 8.61 12.92
N ILE A 146 -12.16 7.40 13.13
CA ILE A 146 -11.58 6.62 12.04
C ILE A 146 -12.65 6.30 11.00
N THR A 147 -12.35 6.59 9.73
CA THR A 147 -13.25 6.27 8.63
C THR A 147 -12.98 4.88 8.05
N GLY A 148 -11.77 4.34 8.23
CA GLY A 148 -11.33 3.10 7.58
C GLY A 148 -11.16 3.26 6.07
N GLY A 149 -11.01 2.14 5.34
CA GLY A 149 -10.82 2.18 3.90
C GLY A 149 -10.60 0.81 3.26
N TYR A 150 -9.57 0.71 2.40
CA TYR A 150 -9.32 -0.45 1.53
C TYR A 150 -7.83 -0.68 1.36
N VAL A 151 -7.44 -1.93 1.14
CA VAL A 151 -6.10 -2.24 0.63
C VAL A 151 -6.00 -1.78 -0.82
N TYR A 152 -5.00 -0.97 -1.13
CA TYR A 152 -4.82 -0.47 -2.50
C TYR A 152 -4.27 -1.59 -3.40
N ARG A 153 -5.03 -1.92 -4.44
CA ARG A 153 -4.69 -2.94 -5.45
C ARG A 153 -4.71 -2.39 -6.88
N GLY A 154 -4.77 -1.05 -7.01
CA GLY A 154 -4.67 -0.34 -8.28
C GLY A 154 -3.23 -0.28 -8.78
N ASN A 155 -3.06 0.15 -10.03
CA ASN A 155 -1.75 0.21 -10.69
C ASN A 155 -1.29 1.64 -10.95
N LYS A 156 -2.15 2.66 -10.75
CA LYS A 156 -1.80 4.06 -11.01
C LYS A 156 -0.91 4.69 -9.94
N VAL A 157 -0.89 4.13 -8.73
CA VAL A 157 -0.10 4.60 -7.60
C VAL A 157 0.66 3.42 -6.97
N PRO A 158 1.67 2.86 -7.67
CA PRO A 158 2.32 1.61 -7.28
C PRO A 158 2.93 1.64 -5.87
N GLU A 159 3.35 2.82 -5.39
CA GLU A 159 3.90 3.02 -4.05
C GLU A 159 2.92 2.71 -2.91
N LEU A 160 1.62 2.63 -3.22
CA LEU A 160 0.56 2.25 -2.29
C LEU A 160 0.16 0.78 -2.38
N TYR A 161 0.64 0.03 -3.38
CA TYR A 161 0.18 -1.33 -3.63
C TYR A 161 0.37 -2.24 -2.41
N GLY A 162 -0.73 -2.85 -1.96
CA GLY A 162 -0.76 -3.74 -0.79
C GLY A 162 -0.86 -3.05 0.56
N LYS A 163 -0.82 -1.72 0.63
CA LYS A 163 -1.04 -0.98 1.87
C LYS A 163 -2.53 -0.75 2.11
N TYR A 164 -2.97 -0.86 3.36
CA TYR A 164 -4.32 -0.48 3.77
C TYR A 164 -4.43 1.03 3.88
N ILE A 165 -5.18 1.63 2.96
CA ILE A 165 -5.39 3.07 2.90
C ILE A 165 -6.61 3.42 3.73
N TYR A 166 -6.44 4.30 4.71
CA TYR A 166 -7.50 4.70 5.62
C TYR A 166 -7.37 6.18 5.98
N GLY A 167 -8.42 6.75 6.54
CA GLY A 167 -8.41 8.13 6.98
C GLY A 167 -9.23 8.36 8.23
N ASP A 168 -9.22 9.60 8.69
CA ASP A 168 -9.93 10.05 9.87
C ASP A 168 -10.76 11.30 9.55
N TYR A 169 -12.01 11.30 10.00
CA TYR A 169 -12.98 12.34 9.67
C TYR A 169 -12.56 13.72 10.21
N CYS A 170 -12.04 13.76 11.44
CA CYS A 170 -11.77 15.00 12.16
C CYS A 170 -10.47 15.68 11.71
N SER A 171 -9.39 14.90 11.66
CA SER A 171 -8.06 15.36 11.29
C SER A 171 -7.90 15.53 9.78
N LYS A 172 -8.76 14.88 8.98
CA LYS A 172 -8.70 14.82 7.50
C LYS A 172 -7.45 14.12 6.99
N LYS A 173 -6.63 13.56 7.87
CA LYS A 173 -5.42 12.85 7.49
C LYS A 173 -5.80 11.53 6.83
N VAL A 174 -4.97 11.13 5.88
CA VAL A 174 -5.04 9.88 5.15
C VAL A 174 -3.70 9.20 5.28
N TRP A 175 -3.72 7.93 5.67
CA TRP A 175 -2.53 7.14 5.92
C TRP A 175 -2.53 5.85 5.11
N ALA A 176 -1.36 5.25 5.00
CA ALA A 176 -1.14 3.91 4.52
C ALA A 176 -0.58 3.07 5.67
N LEU A 177 -1.30 2.00 6.03
CA LEU A 177 -0.82 0.98 6.96
C LEU A 177 -0.27 -0.20 6.17
N GLU A 178 0.96 -0.60 6.44
CA GLU A 178 1.59 -1.78 5.86
C GLU A 178 1.71 -2.87 6.92
N TYR A 179 1.26 -4.07 6.58
CA TYR A 179 1.26 -5.23 7.48
C TYR A 179 1.50 -6.51 6.68
N ASP A 180 2.46 -7.31 7.11
CA ASP A 180 2.88 -8.55 6.44
C ASP A 180 2.32 -9.83 7.11
N GLY A 181 1.54 -9.68 8.19
CA GLY A 181 0.98 -10.80 8.94
C GLY A 181 1.89 -11.38 10.02
N ILE A 182 3.12 -10.85 10.16
CA ILE A 182 4.15 -11.38 11.05
C ILE A 182 4.70 -10.28 11.96
N ASN A 183 5.12 -9.16 11.37
CA ASN A 183 5.73 -8.03 12.05
C ASN A 183 4.68 -6.98 12.42
N PRO A 184 4.93 -6.17 13.47
CA PRO A 184 4.06 -5.04 13.79
C PRO A 184 3.84 -4.14 12.57
N PRO A 185 2.62 -3.64 12.34
CA PRO A 185 2.35 -2.82 11.17
C PRO A 185 3.10 -1.48 11.23
N THR A 186 3.48 -0.97 10.06
CA THR A 186 4.07 0.37 9.93
C THR A 186 3.01 1.33 9.37
N ASN A 187 2.99 2.56 9.88
CA ASN A 187 2.01 3.55 9.49
C ASN A 187 2.68 4.78 8.86
N GLN A 188 2.22 5.18 7.68
CA GLN A 188 2.76 6.32 6.93
C GLN A 188 1.65 7.33 6.65
N LEU A 189 1.84 8.59 7.06
CA LEU A 189 0.97 9.68 6.62
C LEU A 189 1.21 9.94 5.12
N LEU A 190 0.13 9.88 4.33
CA LEU A 190 0.19 10.17 2.90
C LEU A 190 -0.12 11.65 2.63
N VAL A 191 -1.25 12.13 3.14
CA VAL A 191 -1.76 13.46 2.84
C VAL A 191 -2.78 13.90 3.88
N THR A 192 -2.98 15.21 4.01
CA THR A 192 -4.14 15.79 4.67
C THR A 192 -5.15 16.22 3.61
N ALA A 193 -6.33 15.60 3.59
CA ALA A 193 -7.37 15.89 2.62
C ALA A 193 -7.89 17.34 2.79
N PRO A 194 -8.35 18.00 1.71
CA PRO A 194 -8.87 19.36 1.78
C PRO A 194 -10.12 19.51 2.69
N ASN A 195 -10.86 18.42 2.92
CA ASN A 195 -12.08 18.42 3.70
C ASN A 195 -12.26 17.10 4.49
N MET A 196 -13.24 17.06 5.40
CA MET A 196 -13.57 15.90 6.22
C MET A 196 -13.93 14.70 5.34
N ILE A 197 -13.26 13.58 5.60
CA ILE A 197 -13.39 12.34 4.84
C ILE A 197 -14.60 11.58 5.38
N THR A 198 -15.56 11.26 4.53
CA THR A 198 -16.79 10.55 4.92
C THR A 198 -16.76 9.06 4.55
N SER A 199 -15.98 8.70 3.53
CA SER A 199 -15.84 7.34 3.05
C SER A 199 -14.75 7.19 2.01
N PHE A 200 -14.50 5.93 1.67
CA PHE A 200 -13.67 5.52 0.55
C PHE A 200 -14.51 4.69 -0.44
N GLY A 201 -14.05 4.59 -1.68
CA GLY A 201 -14.62 3.72 -2.70
C GLY A 201 -13.51 3.14 -3.58
N VAL A 202 -13.81 2.06 -4.29
CA VAL A 202 -12.88 1.38 -5.21
C VAL A 202 -13.59 1.22 -6.55
N ASP A 203 -12.92 1.56 -7.66
CA ASP A 203 -13.44 1.29 -9.01
C ASP A 203 -13.07 -0.12 -9.52
N GLU A 204 -13.51 -0.46 -10.73
CA GLU A 204 -13.22 -1.74 -11.36
C GLU A 204 -11.74 -1.99 -11.68
N ASN A 205 -10.91 -0.95 -11.62
CA ASN A 205 -9.46 -1.01 -11.81
C ASN A 205 -8.71 -1.04 -10.48
N ASN A 206 -9.43 -1.24 -9.36
CA ASN A 206 -8.93 -1.22 -7.98
C ASN A 206 -8.33 0.12 -7.55
N GLU A 207 -8.67 1.21 -8.22
CA GLU A 207 -8.24 2.55 -7.82
C GLU A 207 -9.11 3.06 -6.67
N ILE A 208 -8.48 3.65 -5.65
CA ILE A 208 -9.17 4.18 -4.48
C ILE A 208 -9.61 5.63 -4.69
N TYR A 209 -10.84 5.90 -4.28
CA TYR A 209 -11.46 7.23 -4.23
C TYR A 209 -11.82 7.57 -2.78
N ILE A 210 -11.83 8.87 -2.48
CA ILE A 210 -12.19 9.42 -1.17
C ILE A 210 -13.41 10.30 -1.35
N THR A 211 -14.46 10.08 -0.58
CA THR A 211 -15.63 10.98 -0.53
C THR A 211 -15.48 11.94 0.64
N SER A 212 -15.90 13.19 0.47
CA SER A 212 -15.83 14.21 1.52
C SER A 212 -17.18 14.84 1.84
N SER A 213 -17.26 15.47 3.01
CA SER A 213 -18.48 16.09 3.54
C SER A 213 -19.04 17.25 2.69
N ASN A 214 -18.22 17.87 1.84
CA ASN A 214 -18.65 18.88 0.88
C ASN A 214 -19.15 18.30 -0.46
N GLY A 215 -19.30 16.98 -0.57
CA GLY A 215 -19.82 16.31 -1.78
C GLY A 215 -18.80 16.15 -2.90
N ILE A 216 -17.51 16.33 -2.64
CA ILE A 216 -16.43 16.11 -3.61
C ILE A 216 -15.92 14.66 -3.50
N ILE A 217 -15.54 14.08 -4.63
CA ILE A 217 -14.82 12.82 -4.71
C ILE A 217 -13.39 13.12 -5.15
N TYR A 218 -12.43 12.71 -4.34
CA TYR A 218 -11.00 12.80 -4.63
C TYR A 218 -10.47 11.45 -5.09
N LYS A 219 -9.39 11.46 -5.86
CA LYS A 219 -8.65 10.28 -6.28
C LYS A 219 -7.18 10.50 -5.96
N PHE A 220 -6.48 9.44 -5.59
CA PHE A 220 -5.02 9.49 -5.51
C PHE A 220 -4.40 9.66 -6.90
N THR A 221 -3.36 10.47 -6.95
CA THR A 221 -2.45 10.54 -8.08
C THR A 221 -1.06 10.18 -7.58
N PRO A 222 -0.26 9.47 -8.37
CA PRO A 222 1.12 9.20 -8.00
C PRO A 222 1.90 10.50 -7.85
N THR A 223 2.92 10.47 -7.01
CA THR A 223 3.78 11.64 -6.84
C THR A 223 4.59 11.83 -8.13
N VAL A 224 4.52 13.05 -8.70
CA VAL A 224 5.34 13.42 -9.86
C VAL A 224 6.59 14.10 -9.36
N ASN A 225 7.74 13.46 -9.59
CA ASN A 225 9.05 14.02 -9.34
C ASN A 225 9.65 14.54 -10.65
N CYS A 226 10.62 15.45 -10.56
CA CYS A 226 11.35 15.98 -11.71
C CYS A 226 12.85 16.00 -11.42
N TYR A 227 13.66 15.45 -12.33
CA TYR A 227 15.11 15.48 -12.26
C TYR A 227 15.67 16.27 -13.43
N ASN A 228 16.65 17.12 -13.13
CA ASN A 228 17.45 17.79 -14.13
C ASN A 228 18.71 16.97 -14.39
N ILE A 229 18.93 16.60 -15.64
CA ILE A 229 20.10 15.85 -16.11
C ILE A 229 20.95 16.80 -16.93
N ASP A 230 22.16 17.04 -16.49
CA ASP A 230 23.13 17.81 -17.26
C ASP A 230 23.76 16.92 -18.33
N ILE A 231 23.64 17.37 -19.58
CA ILE A 231 24.12 16.70 -20.77
C ILE A 231 25.26 17.53 -21.34
N LYS A 232 26.38 16.87 -21.65
CA LYS A 232 27.51 17.48 -22.33
C LYS A 232 27.39 17.32 -23.84
N ALA A 233 28.03 18.21 -24.59
CA ALA A 233 28.30 17.99 -26.01
C ALA A 233 29.10 16.70 -26.20
N GLY A 234 28.71 15.89 -27.18
CA GLY A 234 29.25 14.56 -27.42
C GLY A 234 28.41 13.45 -26.81
N TRP A 235 29.03 12.29 -26.59
CA TRP A 235 28.37 11.09 -26.07
C TRP A 235 28.19 11.16 -24.57
N ASN A 236 26.99 10.80 -24.09
CA ASN A 236 26.63 10.74 -22.69
C ASN A 236 26.05 9.36 -22.38
N LEU A 237 26.38 8.86 -21.19
CA LEU A 237 25.80 7.65 -20.63
C LEU A 237 24.72 8.06 -19.62
N VAL A 238 23.46 7.90 -20.01
CA VAL A 238 22.28 8.41 -19.28
C VAL A 238 21.37 7.27 -18.87
N SER A 239 20.44 7.54 -17.97
CA SER A 239 19.34 6.62 -17.65
C SER A 239 18.04 7.40 -17.47
N VAL A 240 16.92 6.68 -17.48
CA VAL A 240 15.61 7.29 -17.22
C VAL A 240 15.19 6.96 -15.78
N PRO A 241 15.25 7.93 -14.85
CA PRO A 241 14.98 7.70 -13.42
C PRO A 241 13.48 7.51 -13.11
N LEU A 242 12.59 8.03 -13.97
CA LEU A 242 11.15 8.11 -13.73
C LEU A 242 10.33 7.53 -14.88
N ILE A 243 9.08 7.16 -14.61
CA ILE A 243 8.11 6.79 -15.66
C ILE A 243 7.24 7.99 -16.01
N ASN A 244 7.27 8.34 -17.30
CA ASN A 244 6.40 9.33 -17.91
C ASN A 244 5.27 8.63 -18.71
N ASN A 245 4.21 9.37 -19.01
CA ASN A 245 3.11 8.88 -19.84
C ASN A 245 3.55 8.58 -21.29
N ASP A 246 4.62 9.24 -21.75
CA ASP A 246 5.26 9.00 -23.04
C ASP A 246 6.74 8.68 -22.82
N MET A 247 7.09 7.41 -22.96
CA MET A 247 8.46 6.92 -22.81
C MET A 247 9.20 6.85 -24.15
N SER A 248 8.77 7.57 -25.19
CA SER A 248 9.52 7.63 -26.45
C SER A 248 10.86 8.34 -26.26
N SER A 249 11.88 7.88 -26.99
CA SER A 249 13.23 8.46 -26.95
C SER A 249 13.24 9.95 -27.25
N VAL A 250 12.42 10.39 -28.19
CA VAL A 250 12.26 11.80 -28.60
C VAL A 250 11.57 12.66 -27.55
N ASN A 251 10.71 12.08 -26.70
CA ASN A 251 10.07 12.82 -25.61
C ASN A 251 11.00 12.94 -24.40
N ILE A 252 11.71 11.86 -24.05
CA ILE A 252 12.57 11.84 -22.86
C ILE A 252 13.89 12.58 -23.10
N PHE A 253 14.50 12.40 -24.27
CA PHE A 253 15.76 13.05 -24.67
C PHE A 253 15.55 13.78 -26.01
N PRO A 254 14.82 14.92 -26.00
CA PRO A 254 14.52 15.68 -27.20
C PRO A 254 15.79 16.28 -27.80
N ASN A 255 15.77 16.54 -29.11
CA ASN A 255 16.85 17.22 -29.86
C ASN A 255 18.24 16.54 -29.76
N SER A 256 18.29 15.24 -29.49
CA SER A 256 19.53 14.47 -29.58
C SER A 256 20.10 14.48 -31.00
N SER A 257 21.43 14.51 -31.12
CA SER A 257 22.13 14.47 -32.42
C SER A 257 22.30 13.04 -32.95
N SER A 258 21.92 12.04 -32.17
CA SER A 258 21.93 10.62 -32.52
C SER A 258 20.60 9.95 -32.20
N GLN A 259 20.40 8.75 -32.73
CA GLN A 259 19.48 7.80 -32.12
C GLN A 259 19.95 7.45 -30.70
N ILE A 260 19.04 6.95 -29.86
CA ILE A 260 19.37 6.48 -28.51
C ILE A 260 19.69 5.00 -28.58
N PHE A 261 20.82 4.58 -28.00
CA PHE A 261 21.28 3.20 -28.04
C PHE A 261 21.21 2.54 -26.67
N ALA A 262 20.54 1.39 -26.59
CA ALA A 262 20.56 0.51 -25.44
C ALA A 262 21.53 -0.66 -25.66
N TYR A 263 21.80 -1.41 -24.60
CA TYR A 263 22.67 -2.58 -24.65
C TYR A 263 22.02 -3.80 -24.00
N SER A 264 22.15 -4.95 -24.64
CA SER A 264 21.84 -6.27 -24.07
C SER A 264 22.97 -7.26 -24.35
N ASP A 265 23.00 -7.85 -25.55
CA ASP A 265 24.10 -8.67 -26.09
C ASP A 265 24.78 -7.97 -27.29
N GLY A 266 24.64 -6.65 -27.32
CA GLY A 266 25.00 -5.77 -28.42
C GLY A 266 24.21 -4.48 -28.36
N TYR A 267 24.66 -3.47 -29.11
CA TYR A 267 23.96 -2.21 -29.22
C TYR A 267 22.76 -2.31 -30.15
N TYR A 268 21.64 -1.74 -29.73
CA TYR A 268 20.43 -1.59 -30.55
C TYR A 268 19.81 -0.22 -30.31
N VAL A 269 19.05 0.26 -31.29
CA VAL A 269 18.32 1.52 -31.19
C VAL A 269 17.10 1.34 -30.28
N ALA A 270 16.94 2.22 -29.31
CA ALA A 270 15.81 2.25 -28.40
C ALA A 270 14.88 3.43 -28.76
N ASP A 271 13.77 3.13 -29.43
CA ASP A 271 12.74 4.13 -29.75
C ASP A 271 11.83 4.43 -28.55
N SER A 272 11.77 3.51 -27.59
CA SER A 272 11.13 3.71 -26.30
C SER A 272 12.06 3.27 -25.19
N LEU A 273 12.06 4.05 -24.10
CA LEU A 273 12.97 3.89 -22.98
C LEU A 273 12.24 3.22 -21.83
N ILE A 274 12.96 2.36 -21.15
CA ILE A 274 12.54 1.65 -19.96
C ILE A 274 13.30 2.25 -18.77
N ASN A 275 12.54 2.54 -17.71
CA ASN A 275 13.06 3.00 -16.43
C ASN A 275 14.07 2.00 -15.84
N GLY A 276 15.16 2.50 -15.25
CA GLY A 276 16.23 1.67 -14.67
C GLY A 276 17.27 1.13 -15.67
N ILE A 277 17.03 1.22 -16.98
CA ILE A 277 18.04 0.87 -17.99
C ILE A 277 18.85 2.13 -18.34
N GLY A 278 20.15 1.94 -18.62
CA GLY A 278 21.01 3.01 -19.13
C GLY A 278 21.09 3.01 -20.67
N TYR A 279 21.43 4.15 -21.24
CA TYR A 279 21.44 4.41 -22.68
C TYR A 279 22.62 5.30 -23.08
N TRP A 280 23.05 5.15 -24.32
CA TRP A 280 23.95 6.09 -24.98
C TRP A 280 23.16 7.08 -25.83
N VAL A 281 23.47 8.36 -25.64
CA VAL A 281 22.90 9.45 -26.43
C VAL A 281 23.98 10.48 -26.76
N ASN A 282 23.95 11.02 -27.98
CA ASN A 282 24.83 12.11 -28.38
C ASN A 282 24.05 13.43 -28.47
N TYR A 283 24.72 14.52 -28.10
CA TYR A 283 24.22 15.88 -28.24
C TYR A 283 25.27 16.80 -28.85
N SER A 284 24.84 17.75 -29.68
CA SER A 284 25.75 18.71 -30.31
C SER A 284 26.29 19.76 -29.34
N ASP A 285 25.51 20.10 -28.31
CA ASP A 285 25.79 21.18 -27.36
C ASP A 285 25.45 20.75 -25.93
N ASN A 286 26.07 21.42 -24.96
CA ASN A 286 25.72 21.26 -23.55
C ASN A 286 24.29 21.73 -23.30
N GLN A 287 23.51 20.98 -22.53
CA GLN A 287 22.16 21.36 -22.14
C GLN A 287 21.73 20.66 -20.84
N THR A 288 20.62 21.10 -20.27
CA THR A 288 19.97 20.42 -19.15
C THR A 288 18.63 19.90 -19.62
N ILE A 289 18.37 18.61 -19.37
CA ILE A 289 17.11 17.94 -19.72
C ILE A 289 16.35 17.69 -18.42
N GLN A 290 15.10 18.13 -18.36
CA GLN A 290 14.23 17.85 -17.24
C GLN A 290 13.34 16.65 -17.56
N ILE A 291 13.46 15.59 -16.75
CA ILE A 291 12.61 14.41 -16.83
C ILE A 291 11.68 14.43 -15.62
N CYS A 292 10.37 14.49 -15.88
CA CYS A 292 9.34 14.38 -14.86
C CYS A 292 8.54 13.09 -15.02
N GLY A 293 8.10 12.51 -13.91
CA GLY A 293 7.35 11.27 -13.92
C GLY A 293 7.17 10.68 -12.53
N THR A 294 6.69 9.45 -12.51
CA THR A 294 6.33 8.69 -11.31
C THR A 294 7.37 7.62 -11.02
N GLU A 295 7.49 7.25 -9.75
CA GLU A 295 8.42 6.21 -9.29
C GLU A 295 7.71 4.86 -9.25
N ILE A 296 8.39 3.78 -9.65
CA ILE A 296 7.73 2.45 -9.66
C ILE A 296 8.59 1.30 -9.13
N SER A 297 9.91 1.44 -9.01
CA SER A 297 10.78 0.33 -8.63
C SER A 297 12.06 0.81 -7.97
N SER A 298 12.52 0.07 -6.96
CA SER A 298 13.85 0.18 -6.35
C SER A 298 14.80 -0.94 -6.81
N SER A 299 14.44 -1.66 -7.88
CA SER A 299 15.21 -2.81 -8.36
C SER A 299 15.21 -2.97 -9.89
N ILE A 300 16.29 -3.53 -10.43
CA ILE A 300 16.52 -3.69 -11.88
C ILE A 300 16.89 -5.14 -12.19
N SER A 301 16.20 -5.76 -13.15
CA SER A 301 16.58 -7.07 -13.67
C SER A 301 17.85 -6.97 -14.52
N VAL A 302 18.76 -7.91 -14.31
CA VAL A 302 20.06 -8.00 -14.99
C VAL A 302 20.29 -9.40 -15.55
N SER A 303 21.04 -9.47 -16.65
CA SER A 303 21.47 -10.73 -17.27
C SER A 303 22.94 -10.99 -16.96
N SER A 304 23.37 -12.26 -16.96
CA SER A 304 24.79 -12.61 -16.85
C SER A 304 25.60 -11.88 -17.93
N GLY A 305 26.70 -11.24 -17.55
CA GLY A 305 27.50 -10.40 -18.44
C GLY A 305 27.39 -8.92 -18.12
N TRP A 306 27.64 -8.08 -19.12
CA TRP A 306 27.61 -6.63 -18.96
C TRP A 306 26.18 -6.11 -19.05
N ASN A 307 25.82 -5.21 -18.15
CA ASN A 307 24.52 -4.56 -18.09
C ASN A 307 24.71 -3.06 -18.04
N LEU A 308 23.81 -2.34 -18.70
CA LEU A 308 23.76 -0.89 -18.66
C LEU A 308 22.52 -0.46 -17.87
N ILE A 309 22.75 0.14 -16.70
CA ILE A 309 21.73 0.39 -15.68
C ILE A 309 21.71 1.86 -15.24
N GLY A 310 20.71 2.27 -14.48
CA GLY A 310 20.73 3.55 -13.76
C GLY A 310 19.77 3.57 -12.56
N PRO A 311 20.07 4.37 -11.52
CA PRO A 311 19.26 4.46 -10.31
C PRO A 311 18.01 5.33 -10.51
N PHE A 312 17.05 5.20 -9.60
CA PHE A 312 15.68 5.70 -9.79
C PHE A 312 15.42 7.12 -9.27
N ASN A 313 15.76 7.46 -8.03
CA ASN A 313 15.20 8.68 -7.41
C ASN A 313 16.11 9.40 -6.40
N HIS A 314 17.25 8.83 -6.05
CA HIS A 314 18.23 9.48 -5.19
C HIS A 314 19.63 8.94 -5.50
N PRO A 315 20.69 9.66 -5.10
CA PRO A 315 22.05 9.12 -5.12
C PRO A 315 22.15 7.87 -4.24
N VAL A 316 22.61 6.76 -4.81
CA VAL A 316 22.78 5.47 -4.11
C VAL A 316 24.27 5.17 -3.96
N PRO A 317 24.84 5.22 -2.74
CA PRO A 317 26.20 4.75 -2.51
C PRO A 317 26.33 3.28 -2.90
N VAL A 318 27.43 2.91 -3.57
CA VAL A 318 27.63 1.52 -4.05
C VAL A 318 27.53 0.48 -2.93
N GLN A 319 27.94 0.83 -1.72
CA GLN A 319 27.84 -0.03 -0.53
C GLN A 319 26.38 -0.38 -0.14
N ASN A 320 25.38 0.42 -0.57
CA ASN A 320 23.97 0.16 -0.31
C ASN A 320 23.31 -0.67 -1.43
N ILE A 321 24.07 -1.14 -2.41
CA ILE A 321 23.56 -1.91 -3.55
C ILE A 321 23.74 -3.40 -3.26
N SER A 322 22.63 -4.14 -3.30
CA SER A 322 22.60 -5.60 -3.12
C SER A 322 22.08 -6.29 -4.38
N SER A 323 22.10 -7.62 -4.39
CA SER A 323 21.59 -8.40 -5.51
C SER A 323 20.87 -9.68 -5.07
N VAL A 324 19.98 -10.16 -5.93
CA VAL A 324 19.26 -11.43 -5.79
C VAL A 324 19.41 -12.23 -7.08
N PRO A 325 20.08 -13.41 -7.08
CA PRO A 325 20.79 -14.02 -5.96
C PRO A 325 21.91 -13.15 -5.38
N PRO A 326 22.31 -13.34 -4.11
CA PRO A 326 23.36 -12.55 -3.50
C PRO A 326 24.71 -12.74 -4.22
N ASN A 327 25.51 -11.68 -4.23
CA ASN A 327 26.89 -11.66 -4.76
C ASN A 327 27.03 -11.96 -6.26
N ILE A 328 26.02 -11.62 -7.08
CA ILE A 328 26.14 -11.77 -8.54
C ILE A 328 26.88 -10.59 -9.21
N ILE A 329 27.07 -9.45 -8.53
CA ILE A 329 27.80 -8.29 -9.04
C ILE A 329 29.30 -8.59 -8.95
N VAL A 330 30.01 -8.59 -10.09
CA VAL A 330 31.42 -9.02 -10.20
C VAL A 330 32.36 -7.94 -10.74
N SER A 331 31.90 -6.70 -10.85
CA SER A 331 32.72 -5.54 -11.19
C SER A 331 32.36 -4.33 -10.34
N SER A 332 33.21 -3.29 -10.38
CA SER A 332 32.78 -1.94 -10.02
C SER A 332 31.66 -1.44 -10.94
N PHE A 333 31.01 -0.37 -10.52
CA PHE A 333 30.12 0.41 -11.39
C PHE A 333 30.97 1.45 -12.12
N PHE A 334 30.83 1.52 -13.45
CA PHE A 334 31.58 2.48 -14.26
C PHE A 334 30.64 3.52 -14.86
N GLU A 335 30.92 4.80 -14.61
CA GLU A 335 30.29 5.91 -15.30
C GLU A 335 31.14 6.39 -16.49
N TYR A 336 30.55 7.23 -17.34
CA TYR A 336 31.27 7.83 -18.45
C TYR A 336 31.28 9.35 -18.34
N ASN A 337 32.47 9.92 -18.34
CA ASN A 337 32.73 11.35 -18.34
C ASN A 337 33.98 11.62 -19.20
N GLU A 338 33.82 11.61 -20.53
CA GLU A 338 34.91 11.64 -21.53
C GLU A 338 35.82 10.39 -21.53
N SER A 339 35.90 9.69 -20.39
CA SER A 339 36.49 8.37 -20.21
C SER A 339 35.68 7.56 -19.19
N TYR A 340 35.96 6.26 -19.06
CA TYR A 340 35.31 5.43 -18.04
C TYR A 340 35.96 5.63 -16.68
N GLU A 341 35.15 5.93 -15.69
CA GLU A 341 35.55 6.18 -14.31
C GLU A 341 34.78 5.26 -13.37
N ILE A 342 35.39 4.85 -12.25
CA ILE A 342 34.69 4.08 -11.22
C ILE A 342 33.79 5.04 -10.45
N ALA A 343 32.52 4.68 -10.32
CA ALA A 343 31.55 5.43 -9.54
C ALA A 343 31.40 4.83 -8.14
N ASP A 344 31.57 5.65 -7.10
CA ASP A 344 31.29 5.27 -5.71
C ASP A 344 29.82 5.54 -5.30
N THR A 345 29.10 6.30 -6.12
CA THR A 345 27.69 6.63 -5.94
C THR A 345 26.99 6.72 -7.28
N LEU A 346 25.86 6.04 -7.41
CA LEU A 346 25.03 6.07 -8.60
C LEU A 346 24.00 7.19 -8.46
N ASN A 347 24.02 8.16 -9.37
CA ASN A 347 23.15 9.32 -9.35
C ASN A 347 21.99 9.18 -10.35
N PRO A 348 20.77 9.64 -10.02
CA PRO A 348 19.63 9.62 -10.95
C PRO A 348 19.95 10.30 -12.28
N GLY A 349 19.47 9.71 -13.38
CA GLY A 349 19.68 10.25 -14.73
C GLY A 349 21.01 9.90 -15.38
N LYS A 350 21.99 9.38 -14.63
CA LYS A 350 23.24 8.82 -15.18
C LYS A 350 23.10 7.32 -15.46
N GLY A 351 23.76 6.87 -16.53
CA GLY A 351 23.89 5.45 -16.84
C GLY A 351 25.22 4.89 -16.33
N TYR A 352 25.23 3.60 -15.98
CA TYR A 352 26.36 2.92 -15.39
C TYR A 352 26.53 1.52 -15.98
N TRP A 353 27.78 1.15 -16.28
CA TRP A 353 28.11 -0.23 -16.60
C TRP A 353 28.37 -1.04 -15.34
N VAL A 354 27.81 -2.24 -15.30
CA VAL A 354 28.09 -3.24 -14.27
C VAL A 354 28.12 -4.63 -14.90
N LYS A 355 29.02 -5.48 -14.43
CA LYS A 355 29.08 -6.88 -14.84
C LYS A 355 28.49 -7.78 -13.75
N THR A 356 27.63 -8.71 -14.15
CA THR A 356 27.12 -9.75 -13.25
C THR A 356 27.52 -11.15 -13.73
N SER A 357 27.62 -12.09 -12.79
CA SER A 357 27.96 -13.49 -13.06
C SER A 357 26.75 -14.33 -13.47
N ALA A 358 25.54 -13.91 -13.11
CA ALA A 358 24.30 -14.61 -13.36
C ALA A 358 23.15 -13.64 -13.65
N ASN A 359 22.04 -14.19 -14.16
CA ASN A 359 20.78 -13.47 -14.23
C ASN A 359 20.25 -13.23 -12.81
N GLY A 360 19.60 -12.11 -12.59
CA GLY A 360 19.03 -11.77 -11.30
C GLY A 360 18.50 -10.35 -11.25
N THR A 361 18.50 -9.78 -10.06
CA THR A 361 18.02 -8.43 -9.79
C THR A 361 19.05 -7.68 -8.96
N ILE A 362 19.33 -6.42 -9.30
CA ILE A 362 20.06 -5.48 -8.46
C ILE A 362 19.06 -4.63 -7.67
N GLN A 363 19.27 -4.49 -6.37
CA GLN A 363 18.43 -3.74 -5.45
C GLN A 363 19.16 -2.49 -4.95
N PHE A 364 18.47 -1.35 -4.94
CA PHE A 364 18.99 -0.05 -4.53
C PHE A 364 18.37 0.34 -3.18
N ASN A 365 19.10 0.13 -2.09
CA ASN A 365 18.56 0.33 -0.75
C ASN A 365 18.79 1.78 -0.28
N GLN A 366 17.74 2.43 0.22
CA GLN A 366 17.80 3.82 0.69
C GLN A 366 18.63 3.99 1.98
N ASN A 367 18.81 2.93 2.76
CA ASN A 367 19.61 2.91 3.98
C ASN A 367 20.44 1.61 4.03
N ALA A 368 21.71 1.70 4.45
CA ALA A 368 22.41 0.53 4.99
C ALA A 368 21.80 0.21 6.36
N GLU A 369 21.70 -1.08 6.70
CA GLU A 369 21.31 -1.54 8.04
C GLU A 369 22.03 -0.79 9.17
#